data_AF-A0A7V9CG75-F1
#
_entry.id   AF-A0A7V9CG75-F1
#
_cell.length_a   1.000
_cell.length_b   1.000
_cell.length_c   1.000
_cell.angle_alpha   90.00
_cell.angle_beta   90.00
_cell.angle_gamma   90.00
#
_symmetry.space_group_name_H-M   'P 1'
#
loop_
_entity.id
_entity.type
_entity.pdbx_description
1 polymer ?
#
loop_
_entity_poly.entity_id
_entity_poly.type
_entity_poly.pdbx_seq_one_letter_code
_entity_poly.pdbx_strand_id
1 'polypeptide(L)' 'MAKGTASSAAGTIPDALKNFDQLPSSGFVRQPIVESLYSISGATVWRWSKTGRIPKPTKLSAGITAWNVGELRQSLAAQ' A
#
# COMPACT_ATOMS: atom_id res chain seq x y z
N MET A 1 -8.28 3.53 24.68
CA MET A 1 -7.79 4.00 23.37
C MET A 1 -7.36 2.78 22.57
N ALA A 2 -8.23 2.26 21.70
CA ALA A 2 -7.98 1.03 20.96
C ALA A 2 -6.96 1.27 19.85
N LYS A 3 -5.75 0.73 20.02
CA LYS A 3 -4.70 0.68 19.01
C LYS A 3 -5.19 -0.23 17.89
N GLY A 4 -5.42 0.32 16.70
CA GLY A 4 -5.67 -0.47 15.50
C GLY A 4 -4.50 -1.40 15.24
N THR A 5 -4.72 -2.69 15.45
CA THR A 5 -3.79 -3.76 15.10
C THR A 5 -3.74 -3.90 13.58
N ALA A 6 -2.76 -3.24 12.95
CA ALA A 6 -2.22 -3.73 11.69
C ALA A 6 -1.01 -4.61 12.03
N SER A 7 -1.15 -5.89 11.72
CA SER A 7 -0.31 -7.00 12.14
C SER A 7 1.19 -6.77 12.01
N SER A 8 1.88 -7.16 13.08
CA SER A 8 3.33 -7.29 13.25
C SER A 8 3.88 -8.52 12.50
N ALA A 9 5.14 -8.45 12.07
CA ALA A 9 6.21 -9.48 12.22
C ALA A 9 7.11 -9.57 10.97
N ALA A 10 8.37 -9.15 11.17
CA ALA A 10 9.49 -9.32 10.27
C ALA A 10 9.75 -10.82 9.98
N GLY A 11 9.93 -11.17 8.71
CA GLY A 11 10.53 -12.46 8.30
C GLY A 11 9.69 -13.34 7.37
N THR A 12 8.43 -13.00 7.06
CA THR A 12 7.64 -13.71 6.05
C THR A 12 7.01 -12.69 5.11
N ILE A 13 7.31 -12.79 3.82
CA ILE A 13 6.73 -11.93 2.78
C ILE A 13 5.20 -11.91 3.00
N PRO A 14 4.58 -10.74 3.25
CA PRO A 14 3.14 -10.61 3.42
C PRO A 14 2.40 -11.37 2.32
N ASP A 15 1.42 -12.18 2.71
CA ASP A 15 0.61 -12.95 1.76
C ASP A 15 -0.07 -12.03 0.72
N ALA A 16 -0.43 -10.81 1.14
CA ALA A 16 -0.95 -9.76 0.26
C ALA A 16 0.06 -9.23 -0.78
N LEU A 17 1.37 -9.36 -0.57
CA LEU A 17 2.39 -9.11 -1.60
C LEU A 17 2.52 -10.29 -2.55
N LYS A 18 2.55 -11.52 -2.02
CA LYS A 18 2.64 -12.74 -2.84
C LYS A 18 1.44 -12.88 -3.79
N ASN A 19 0.25 -12.58 -3.27
CA ASN A 19 -1.01 -12.66 -4.01
C ASN A 19 -1.41 -11.31 -4.61
N PHE A 20 -0.50 -10.32 -4.67
CA PHE A 20 -0.83 -8.98 -5.17
C PHE A 20 -1.38 -9.03 -6.60
N ASP A 21 -0.90 -9.95 -7.44
CA ASP A 21 -1.38 -10.18 -8.81
C ASP A 21 -2.74 -10.91 -8.87
N GLN A 22 -3.08 -11.68 -7.83
CA GLN A 22 -4.36 -12.37 -7.73
C GLN A 22 -5.46 -11.53 -7.06
N LEU A 23 -5.08 -10.42 -6.40
CA LEU A 23 -6.05 -9.53 -5.78
C LEU A 23 -6.87 -8.78 -6.85
N PRO A 24 -8.19 -8.67 -6.68
CA PRO A 24 -9.01 -7.87 -7.58
C PRO A 24 -8.59 -6.39 -7.53
N SER A 25 -8.73 -5.68 -8.65
CA SER A 25 -8.39 -4.26 -8.77
C SER A 25 -9.11 -3.36 -7.75
N SER A 26 -10.23 -3.83 -7.18
CA SER A 26 -10.99 -3.16 -6.12
C SER A 26 -10.40 -3.33 -4.71
N GLY A 27 -9.34 -4.12 -4.54
CA GLY A 27 -8.68 -4.33 -3.26
C GLY A 27 -7.93 -3.08 -2.77
N PHE A 28 -7.77 -2.98 -1.45
CA PHE A 28 -6.99 -1.92 -0.81
C PHE A 28 -5.83 -2.51 -0.01
N VAL A 29 -4.65 -1.93 -0.16
CA VAL A 29 -3.43 -2.32 0.56
C VAL A 29 -2.93 -1.20 1.45
N ARG A 30 -2.22 -1.58 2.52
CA ARG A 30 -1.66 -0.62 3.48
C ARG A 30 -0.22 -0.23 3.12
N GLN A 31 0.25 0.80 3.80
CA GLN A 31 1.61 1.34 3.68
C GLN A 31 2.74 0.28 3.57
N PRO A 32 2.86 -0.74 4.45
CA PRO A 32 3.96 -1.71 4.37
C PRO A 32 4.00 -2.51 3.06
N ILE A 33 2.84 -2.72 2.42
CA ILE A 33 2.76 -3.37 1.12
C ILE A 33 3.29 -2.44 0.04
N VAL A 34 2.91 -1.16 0.06
CA VAL A 34 3.39 -0.15 -0.89
C VAL A 34 4.90 0.07 -0.75
N GLU A 35 5.41 0.12 0.48
CA GLU A 35 6.85 0.19 0.78
C GLU A 35 7.61 -0.96 0.14
N SER A 36 7.10 -2.19 0.29
CA SER A 36 7.73 -3.39 -0.27
C SER A 36 7.59 -3.47 -1.80
N LEU A 37 6.44 -3.06 -2.36
CA LEU A 37 6.19 -3.05 -3.81
C LEU A 37 7.18 -2.14 -4.55
N TYR A 38 7.41 -0.94 -4.03
CA TYR A 38 8.32 0.03 -4.64
C TYR A 38 9.75 -0.05 -4.09
N SER A 39 10.02 -0.94 -3.11
CA SER A 39 11.29 -0.99 -2.38
C SER A 39 11.74 0.37 -1.82
N ILE A 40 10.80 1.09 -1.20
CA ILE A 40 11.04 2.41 -0.62
C ILE A 40 10.63 2.47 0.85
N SER A 41 11.21 3.42 1.58
CA SER A 41 10.81 3.69 2.96
C SER A 41 9.43 4.36 3.03
N GLY A 42 8.74 4.19 4.16
CA GLY A 42 7.42 4.78 4.39
C GLY A 42 7.34 6.29 4.21
N ALA A 43 8.36 7.03 4.64
CA ALA A 43 8.44 8.47 4.41
C ALA A 43 8.45 8.82 2.91
N THR A 44 9.09 7.97 2.09
CA THR A 44 9.14 8.14 0.64
C THR A 44 7.78 7.85 0.00
N VAL A 45 7.04 6.85 0.51
CA VAL A 45 5.65 6.57 0.05
C VAL A 45 4.78 7.82 0.18
N TRP A 46 4.80 8.48 1.34
CA TRP A 46 4.03 9.70 1.57
C TRP A 46 4.47 10.85 0.67
N ARG A 47 5.79 11.00 0.45
CA ARG A 47 6.33 12.01 -0.46
C ARG A 47 5.87 11.76 -1.89
N TRP A 48 5.97 10.53 -2.37
CA TRP A 48 5.60 10.14 -3.73
C TRP A 48 4.10 10.20 -3.98
N SER A 49 3.31 9.90 -2.96
CA SER A 49 1.85 10.05 -3.04
C SER A 49 1.42 11.52 -3.14
N LYS A 50 2.18 12.45 -2.53
CA LYS A 50 1.99 13.90 -2.75
C LYS A 50 2.45 14.37 -4.12
N THR A 51 3.56 13.84 -4.64
CA THR A 51 4.09 14.23 -5.96
C THR A 51 3.38 13.54 -7.13
N GLY A 52 2.45 12.61 -6.87
CA GLY A 52 1.72 11.87 -7.90
C GLY A 52 2.52 10.75 -8.58
N ARG A 53 3.62 10.29 -7.96
CA ARG A 53 4.37 9.10 -8.43
C ARG A 53 3.73 7.78 -7.99
N ILE A 54 3.04 7.82 -6.86
CA ILE A 54 2.24 6.71 -6.31
C ILE A 54 0.80 7.21 -6.28
N PRO A 55 -0.20 6.33 -6.46
CA PRO A 55 -1.59 6.72 -6.41
C PRO A 55 -1.95 7.42 -5.10
N LYS A 56 -3.03 8.19 -5.16
CA LYS A 56 -3.46 8.98 -4.01
C LYS A 56 -3.89 8.05 -2.87
N PRO A 57 -3.59 8.41 -1.62
CA PRO A 57 -4.01 7.60 -0.49
C PRO A 57 -5.52 7.75 -0.35
N THR A 58 -6.25 6.63 -0.32
CA THR A 58 -7.67 6.62 0.00
C THR A 58 -7.87 6.44 1.49
N LYS A 59 -8.61 7.36 2.11
CA LYS A 59 -8.95 7.29 3.52
C LYS A 59 -10.18 6.41 3.70
N LEU A 60 -10.00 5.18 4.19
CA LEU A 60 -11.09 4.24 4.42
C LEU A 60 -11.86 4.54 5.71
N SER A 61 -11.17 5.07 6.73
CA SER A 61 -11.76 5.43 8.03
C SER A 61 -10.90 6.44 8.79
N ALA A 62 -11.30 6.82 10.00
CA ALA A 62 -10.53 7.67 10.89
C ALA A 62 -9.17 7.01 11.23
N GLY A 63 -8.09 7.55 10.65
CA GLY A 63 -6.72 7.05 10.86
C GLY A 63 -6.30 5.88 9.96
N ILE A 64 -7.18 5.40 9.07
CA ILE A 64 -6.84 4.32 8.13
C ILE A 64 -6.69 4.89 6.73
N THR A 65 -5.46 4.86 6.24
CA THR A 65 -5.11 5.22 4.87
C THR A 65 -4.66 3.97 4.12
N ALA A 66 -5.23 3.75 2.95
CA ALA A 66 -4.92 2.61 2.10
C ALA A 66 -4.83 3.04 0.63
N TRP A 67 -4.18 2.23 -0.18
CA TRP A 67 -4.01 2.45 -1.62
C TRP A 67 -4.75 1.38 -2.39
N ASN A 68 -5.41 1.77 -3.48
CA ASN A 68 -6.12 0.83 -4.33
C ASN A 68 -5.13 -0.01 -5.15
N VAL A 69 -5.34 -1.33 -5.21
CA VAL A 69 -4.50 -2.28 -5.94
C VAL A 69 -4.50 -1.99 -7.44
N GLY A 70 -5.66 -1.69 -8.03
CA GLY A 70 -5.78 -1.33 -9.44
C GLY A 70 -4.98 -0.08 -9.79
N GLU A 71 -5.08 0.98 -8.99
CA GLU A 71 -4.31 2.21 -9.22
C GLU A 71 -2.79 1.99 -9.04
N LEU A 72 -2.40 1.16 -8.06
CA LEU A 72 -1.00 0.78 -7.87
C LEU A 72 -0.48 0.03 -9.09
N ARG A 73 -1.23 -0.96 -9.59
CA ARG A 73 -0.86 -1.68 -10.82
C ARG A 73 -0.73 -0.75 -12.02
N GLN A 74 -1.66 0.18 -12.21
CA GLN A 74 -1.56 1.16 -13.29
C GLN A 74 -0.33 2.04 -13.14
N SER A 75 0.00 2.46 -11.92
CA SER A 75 1.18 3.29 -11.66
C SER A 75 2.48 2.51 -11.85
N LEU A 76 2.50 1.21 -11.51
CA LEU A 76 3.62 0.31 -11.83
C LEU A 76 3.77 0.07 -13.33
N ALA A 77 2.67 -0.09 -14.06
CA ALA A 77 2.68 -0.28 -15.51
C ALA A 77 3.08 1.01 -16.28
N ALA A 78 2.86 2.17 -15.67
CA ALA A 78 3.24 3.47 -16.23
C ALA A 78 4.67 3.92 -15.88
N GLN A 79 5.38 3.18 -15.01
CA GLN A 79 6.75 3.48 -14.56
C GLN A 79 7.82 2.93 -15.50
#